data_AF-A0AAD7BL43-F1
#
_entry.id   AF-A0AAD7BL43-F1
#
_cell.length_a   1.000
_cell.length_b   1.000
_cell.length_c   1.000
_cell.angle_alpha   90.00
_cell.angle_beta   90.00
_cell.angle_gamma   90.00
#
_symmetry.space_group_name_H-M   'P 1'
#
loop_
_entity.id
_entity.type
_entity.pdbx_description
1 polymer ?
#
loop_
_entity_poly.entity_id
_entity_poly.type
_entity_poly.pdbx_seq_one_letter_code
_entity_poly.pdbx_strand_id
1 'polypeptide(L)'
;MAQAPSEPVYRLRMAAELEGFYLDVPFDIASSLCLHPVKFLRFLGYCIFGVDGTIAKDDFDGDAIPDGDPLDQGVYYFVREGIEGVLKHAVDPEAMTYSHISETTNTRDNFRTVVAERDVFAHSPTGIYIVPFSKGDAWIKHIVESRIPEEREDVSNLTSINDIRNGMLVANNLHPLIEKRKWLS
;
A
#
# COMPACT_ATOMS: atom_id res chain seq x y z
N MET A 1 -37.32 -12.65 -7.37
CA MET A 1 -36.53 -11.71 -6.55
C MET A 1 -35.56 -11.02 -7.48
N ALA A 2 -35.71 -9.71 -7.70
CA ALA A 2 -34.76 -8.95 -8.50
C ALA A 2 -33.56 -8.57 -7.62
N GLN A 3 -32.37 -8.93 -8.07
CA GLN A 3 -31.11 -8.55 -7.43
C GLN A 3 -30.94 -7.03 -7.62
N ALA A 4 -30.69 -6.30 -6.52
CA ALA A 4 -30.47 -4.86 -6.60
C ALA A 4 -29.29 -4.56 -7.55
N PRO A 5 -29.35 -3.48 -8.35
CA PRO A 5 -28.22 -3.10 -9.19
C PRO A 5 -27.02 -2.84 -8.27
N SER A 6 -25.94 -3.60 -8.48
CA SER A 6 -24.67 -3.37 -7.81
C SER A 6 -24.21 -1.94 -8.10
N GLU A 7 -23.77 -1.21 -7.08
CA GLU A 7 -23.13 0.09 -7.28
C GLU A 7 -21.99 -0.02 -8.31
N PRO A 8 -21.74 1.03 -9.12
CA PRO A 8 -20.62 1.01 -10.05
C PRO A 8 -19.31 0.92 -9.27
N VAL A 9 -18.60 -0.19 -9.43
CA VAL A 9 -17.30 -0.46 -8.80
C VAL A 9 -16.28 -0.68 -9.90
N TYR A 10 -15.13 0.00 -9.82
CA TYR A 10 -13.96 -0.37 -10.59
C TYR A 10 -13.29 -1.54 -9.87
N ARG A 11 -13.16 -2.67 -10.56
CA ARG A 11 -12.44 -3.81 -9.99
C ARG A 11 -11.03 -3.80 -10.55
N LEU A 12 -10.06 -3.34 -9.75
CA LEU A 12 -8.65 -3.48 -10.09
C LEU A 12 -8.23 -4.90 -9.74
N ARG A 13 -8.22 -5.78 -10.74
CA ARG A 13 -7.59 -7.08 -10.62
C ARG A 13 -6.09 -6.95 -10.76
N MET A 14 -5.42 -7.40 -9.72
CA MET A 14 -3.97 -7.42 -9.68
C MET A 14 -3.57 -8.87 -9.93
N ALA A 15 -3.59 -9.35 -11.18
CA ALA A 15 -2.93 -10.65 -11.36
C ALA A 15 -1.44 -10.41 -11.32
N ALA A 16 -0.92 -10.85 -10.20
CA ALA A 16 0.23 -11.67 -10.29
C ALA A 16 -0.21 -13.09 -9.95
N GLU A 17 -0.19 -13.97 -10.96
CA GLU A 17 -0.07 -15.44 -10.94
C GLU A 17 -0.94 -16.27 -9.96
N LEU A 18 -1.73 -15.65 -9.10
CA LEU A 18 -2.58 -16.25 -8.09
C LEU A 18 -4.01 -15.87 -8.45
N GLU A 19 -4.75 -16.86 -8.93
CA GLU A 19 -6.19 -16.74 -9.08
C GLU A 19 -6.80 -16.26 -7.75
N GLY A 20 -7.46 -15.10 -7.76
CA GLY A 20 -8.31 -14.65 -6.66
C GLY A 20 -7.88 -13.41 -5.88
N PHE A 21 -6.73 -12.79 -6.15
CA PHE A 21 -6.35 -11.52 -5.49
C PHE A 21 -6.74 -10.28 -6.32
N TYR A 22 -7.57 -9.41 -5.77
CA TYR A 22 -7.99 -8.17 -6.43
C TYR A 22 -8.34 -7.08 -5.42
N LEU A 23 -8.22 -5.83 -5.85
CA LEU A 23 -8.66 -4.66 -5.11
C LEU A 23 -9.96 -4.14 -5.72
N ASP A 24 -11.04 -4.18 -4.96
CA ASP A 24 -12.29 -3.50 -5.32
C ASP A 24 -12.19 -2.03 -4.91
N VAL A 25 -12.20 -1.14 -5.91
CA VAL A 25 -12.14 0.31 -5.73
C VAL A 25 -13.48 0.91 -6.19
N PRO A 26 -14.34 1.39 -5.26
CA PRO A 26 -15.58 2.05 -5.63
C PRO A 26 -15.36 3.21 -6.61
N PHE A 27 -16.25 3.33 -7.60
CA PHE A 27 -16.10 4.30 -8.69
C PHE A 27 -16.02 5.74 -8.18
N ASP A 28 -16.90 6.06 -7.25
CA ASP A 28 -17.02 7.34 -6.57
C ASP A 28 -15.76 7.70 -5.78
N ILE A 29 -15.12 6.72 -5.13
CA ILE A 29 -13.87 6.92 -4.40
C ILE A 29 -12.74 7.28 -5.37
N ALA A 30 -12.50 6.48 -6.41
CA ALA A 30 -11.43 6.78 -7.37
C ALA A 30 -11.67 8.13 -8.07
N SER A 31 -12.91 8.41 -8.47
CA SER A 31 -13.28 9.64 -9.18
C SER A 31 -13.25 10.89 -8.29
N SER A 32 -13.42 10.74 -6.97
CA SER A 32 -13.34 11.86 -6.02
C SER A 32 -11.91 12.13 -5.54
N LEU A 33 -11.05 11.11 -5.52
CA LEU A 33 -9.66 11.24 -5.05
C LEU A 33 -8.68 11.70 -6.14
N CYS A 34 -9.04 11.59 -7.43
CA CYS A 34 -8.13 11.96 -8.51
C CYS A 34 -8.85 12.46 -9.77
N LEU A 35 -8.16 13.31 -10.55
CA LEU A 35 -8.62 13.78 -11.86
C LEU A 35 -8.29 12.81 -13.01
N HIS A 36 -7.40 11.85 -12.76
CA HIS A 36 -6.85 10.92 -13.74
C HIS A 36 -6.97 9.49 -13.21
N PRO A 37 -8.14 8.85 -13.37
CA PRO A 37 -8.43 7.59 -12.70
C PRO A 37 -7.55 6.43 -13.20
N VAL A 38 -7.17 6.39 -14.49
CA VAL A 38 -6.18 5.41 -15.02
C VAL A 38 -4.83 5.57 -14.33
N LYS A 39 -4.33 6.81 -14.23
CA LYS A 39 -3.06 7.12 -13.57
C LYS A 39 -3.09 6.74 -12.08
N PHE A 40 -4.23 6.91 -11.43
CA PHE A 40 -4.43 6.49 -10.04
C PHE A 40 -4.39 4.96 -9.90
N LEU A 41 -5.06 4.20 -10.77
CA LEU A 41 -4.96 2.74 -10.76
C LEU A 41 -3.53 2.26 -11.01
N ARG A 42 -2.81 2.89 -11.96
CA ARG A 42 -1.39 2.58 -12.21
C ARG A 42 -0.52 2.86 -10.99
N PHE A 43 -0.77 3.99 -10.31
CA PHE A 43 -0.09 4.32 -9.06
C PHE A 43 -0.38 3.30 -7.96
N LEU A 44 -1.63 2.84 -7.80
CA LEU A 44 -1.96 1.78 -6.86
C LEU A 44 -1.23 0.48 -7.18
N GLY A 45 -1.21 0.08 -8.46
CA GLY A 45 -0.45 -1.08 -8.90
C GLY A 45 1.05 -0.95 -8.57
N TYR A 46 1.65 0.20 -8.88
CA TYR A 46 3.03 0.50 -8.50
C TYR A 46 3.25 0.41 -6.98
N CYS A 47 2.38 1.00 -6.17
CA CYS A 47 2.49 0.95 -4.71
C CYS A 47 2.42 -0.48 -4.14
N ILE A 48 1.68 -1.37 -4.81
CA ILE A 48 1.48 -2.74 -4.36
C ILE A 48 2.62 -3.66 -4.85
N PHE A 49 3.08 -3.46 -6.08
CA PHE A 49 4.08 -4.33 -6.69
C PHE A 49 5.52 -3.81 -6.62
N GLY A 50 5.72 -2.52 -6.35
CA GLY A 50 7.05 -1.89 -6.33
C GLY A 50 7.75 -1.91 -7.69
N VAL A 51 7.00 -1.98 -8.79
CA VAL A 51 7.55 -1.98 -10.16
C VAL A 51 6.67 -1.16 -11.08
N ASP A 52 7.28 -0.62 -12.14
CA ASP A 52 6.55 0.05 -13.20
C ASP A 52 5.68 -0.95 -13.99
N GLY A 53 4.58 -0.43 -14.54
CA GLY A 53 3.61 -1.21 -15.29
C GLY A 53 2.55 -0.33 -15.92
N THR A 54 1.64 -0.93 -16.67
CA THR A 54 0.55 -0.28 -17.37
C THR A 54 -0.80 -0.82 -16.90
N ILE A 55 -1.89 -0.15 -17.30
CA ILE A 55 -3.25 -0.62 -17.02
C ILE A 55 -3.86 -1.15 -18.32
N ALA A 56 -4.36 -2.37 -18.29
CA ALA A 56 -5.16 -2.96 -19.36
C ALA A 56 -6.60 -3.19 -18.88
N LYS A 57 -7.55 -3.31 -19.80
CA LYS A 57 -8.96 -3.61 -19.50
C LYS A 57 -9.31 -5.01 -19.98
N ASP A 58 -10.14 -5.72 -19.21
CA ASP A 58 -10.74 -7.02 -19.50
C ASP A 58 -9.78 -8.22 -19.62
N ASP A 59 -8.51 -8.01 -20.02
CA ASP A 59 -7.46 -9.03 -20.09
C ASP A 59 -6.04 -8.49 -19.78
N PHE A 60 -5.10 -9.36 -19.41
CA PHE A 60 -3.67 -9.07 -19.21
C PHE A 60 -2.94 -8.75 -20.50
N ASP A 61 -3.37 -9.39 -21.60
CA ASP A 61 -2.83 -9.16 -22.93
C ASP A 61 -3.56 -8.02 -23.66
N GLY A 62 -4.43 -7.30 -22.94
CA GLY A 62 -5.14 -6.15 -23.47
C GLY A 62 -4.22 -4.96 -23.73
N ASP A 63 -4.65 -4.08 -24.63
CA ASP A 63 -3.92 -2.85 -24.91
C ASP A 63 -3.84 -1.95 -23.67
N ALA A 64 -2.67 -1.35 -23.48
CA ALA A 64 -2.45 -0.39 -22.40
C ALA A 64 -3.33 0.86 -22.58
N ILE A 65 -4.08 1.20 -21.54
CA ILE A 65 -4.93 2.38 -21.50
C ILE A 65 -4.07 3.61 -21.19
N PRO A 66 -4.15 4.68 -21.98
CA PRO A 66 -3.48 5.94 -21.69
C PRO A 66 -3.95 6.58 -20.37
N ASP A 67 -3.03 7.21 -19.64
CA ASP A 67 -3.32 7.85 -18.33
C ASP A 67 -4.42 8.93 -18.36
N GLY A 68 -4.60 9.56 -19.53
CA GLY A 68 -5.56 10.64 -19.73
C GLY A 68 -6.97 10.17 -20.00
N ASP A 69 -7.15 8.87 -20.24
CA ASP A 69 -8.44 8.33 -20.65
C ASP A 69 -9.37 8.14 -19.43
N PRO A 70 -10.69 8.31 -19.63
CA PRO A 70 -11.64 8.03 -18.58
C PRO A 70 -11.71 6.51 -18.32
N LEU A 71 -11.92 6.13 -17.07
CA LEU A 71 -12.33 4.76 -16.76
C LEU A 71 -13.86 4.65 -16.90
N ASP A 72 -14.32 3.53 -17.45
CA ASP A 72 -15.71 3.10 -17.36
C ASP A 72 -15.84 1.91 -16.39
N GLN A 73 -17.07 1.43 -16.16
CA GLN A 73 -17.29 0.29 -15.29
C GLN A 73 -16.68 -0.97 -15.91
N GLY A 74 -15.81 -1.65 -15.17
CA GLY A 74 -15.11 -2.81 -15.71
C GLY A 74 -14.06 -3.39 -14.77
N VAL A 75 -13.37 -4.39 -15.29
CA VAL A 75 -12.24 -5.04 -14.64
C VAL A 75 -10.96 -4.54 -15.28
N TYR A 76 -10.07 -3.97 -14.46
CA TYR A 76 -8.80 -3.42 -14.90
C TYR A 76 -7.66 -4.26 -14.36
N TYR A 77 -6.59 -4.36 -15.13
CA TYR A 77 -5.44 -5.19 -14.85
C TYR A 77 -4.18 -4.34 -14.81
N PHE A 78 -3.40 -4.47 -13.74
CA PHE A 78 -2.05 -3.92 -13.72
C PHE A 78 -1.09 -4.90 -14.40
N VAL A 79 -0.58 -4.52 -15.56
CA VAL A 79 0.33 -5.31 -16.39
C VAL A 79 1.75 -4.82 -16.15
N ARG A 80 2.62 -5.70 -15.65
CA ARG A 80 3.98 -5.36 -15.25
C ARG A 80 4.91 -5.30 -16.45
N GLU A 81 5.84 -4.34 -16.48
CA GLU A 81 6.93 -4.36 -17.45
C GLU A 81 8.08 -5.23 -16.92
N GLY A 82 8.27 -6.41 -17.52
CA GLY A 82 9.59 -7.07 -17.56
C GLY A 82 10.06 -7.91 -16.36
N ILE A 83 9.24 -8.32 -15.39
CA ILE A 83 9.73 -9.17 -14.29
C ILE A 83 8.74 -10.29 -13.90
N GLU A 84 9.09 -11.53 -14.23
CA GLU A 84 8.47 -12.74 -13.64
C GLU A 84 8.84 -12.85 -12.15
N GLY A 85 7.87 -13.17 -11.28
CA GLY A 85 8.15 -13.56 -9.90
C GLY A 85 8.23 -12.46 -8.82
N VAL A 86 7.82 -11.21 -9.09
CA VAL A 86 7.80 -10.12 -8.08
C VAL A 86 6.97 -10.46 -6.83
N LEU A 87 5.92 -11.28 -6.94
CA LEU A 87 5.16 -11.71 -5.76
C LEU A 87 5.90 -12.71 -4.86
N LYS A 88 7.04 -13.31 -5.27
CA LYS A 88 7.91 -14.05 -4.34
C LYS A 88 8.41 -13.16 -3.19
N HIS A 89 8.36 -11.85 -3.41
CA HIS A 89 8.81 -10.78 -2.55
C HIS A 89 7.64 -9.98 -1.93
N ALA A 90 6.39 -10.30 -2.31
CA ALA A 90 5.23 -9.66 -1.72
C ALA A 90 5.07 -10.14 -0.28
N VAL A 91 5.26 -9.21 0.64
CA VAL A 91 5.10 -9.44 2.06
C VAL A 91 3.61 -9.49 2.36
N ASP A 92 3.04 -10.68 2.51
CA ASP A 92 1.70 -10.85 3.08
C ASP A 92 1.73 -10.46 4.57
N PRO A 93 1.08 -9.34 4.97
CA PRO A 93 1.06 -8.90 6.36
C PRO A 93 0.30 -9.86 7.29
N GLU A 94 -0.62 -10.67 6.76
CA GLU A 94 -1.38 -11.65 7.55
C GLU A 94 -0.58 -12.94 7.76
N ALA A 95 0.06 -13.49 6.73
CA ALA A 95 0.91 -14.68 6.85
C ALA A 95 2.05 -14.49 7.87
N MET A 96 2.64 -13.30 7.94
CA MET A 96 3.70 -12.98 8.90
C MET A 96 3.23 -12.79 10.35
N THR A 97 1.93 -12.58 10.58
CA THR A 97 1.41 -12.32 11.94
C THR A 97 1.53 -13.56 12.86
N TYR A 98 1.69 -14.75 12.28
CA TYR A 98 1.78 -16.01 13.02
C TYR A 98 3.21 -16.39 13.46
N SER A 99 4.27 -15.74 12.97
CA SER A 99 5.66 -16.21 13.17
C SER A 99 6.53 -15.35 14.10
N HIS A 100 6.10 -14.16 14.53
CA HIS A 100 6.99 -13.25 15.24
C HIS A 100 6.54 -12.95 16.68
N ILE A 101 7.35 -13.45 17.62
CA ILE A 101 7.36 -13.01 19.02
C ILE A 101 7.90 -11.57 19.01
N SER A 102 7.12 -10.64 19.53
CA SER A 102 7.42 -9.22 19.57
C SER A 102 8.62 -8.96 20.49
N GLU A 103 9.80 -8.74 19.91
CA GLU A 103 10.99 -8.27 20.62
C GLU A 103 11.24 -6.81 20.22
N THR A 104 10.81 -5.88 21.08
CA THR A 104 11.20 -4.46 21.00
C THR A 104 12.09 -4.15 22.19
N THR A 105 13.31 -3.69 21.93
CA THR A 105 14.27 -3.28 22.98
C THR A 105 14.13 -1.81 23.40
N ASN A 106 13.33 -1.02 22.68
CA ASN A 106 13.20 0.42 22.90
C ASN A 106 11.83 0.81 23.48
N THR A 107 11.81 1.87 24.29
CA THR A 107 10.56 2.52 24.70
C THR A 107 9.98 3.33 23.53
N ARG A 108 8.66 3.53 23.52
CA ARG A 108 7.95 4.33 22.50
C ARG A 108 8.24 5.83 22.62
N ASP A 109 8.98 6.21 23.66
CA ASP A 109 9.15 7.59 24.07
C ASP A 109 9.93 8.36 23.00
N ASN A 110 9.44 9.57 22.72
CA ASN A 110 10.01 10.52 21.77
C ASN A 110 9.78 10.28 20.26
N PHE A 111 9.33 9.10 19.82
CA PHE A 111 9.11 8.84 18.37
C PHE A 111 8.20 9.88 17.71
N ARG A 112 7.08 10.22 18.35
CA ARG A 112 6.12 11.21 17.83
C ARG A 112 6.74 12.60 17.66
N THR A 113 7.60 12.99 18.61
CA THR A 113 8.28 14.28 18.59
C THR A 113 9.25 14.35 17.41
N VAL A 114 10.08 13.32 17.23
CA VAL A 114 11.08 13.29 16.17
C VAL A 114 10.41 13.28 14.79
N VAL A 115 9.29 12.56 14.62
CA VAL A 115 8.50 12.60 13.37
C VAL A 115 7.91 14.00 13.13
N ALA A 116 7.43 14.69 14.17
CA ALA A 116 6.93 16.05 14.05
C ALA A 116 8.01 17.07 13.67
N GLU A 117 9.23 16.90 14.17
CA GLU A 117 10.39 17.74 13.83
C GLU A 117 10.83 17.55 12.37
N ARG A 118 10.75 16.33 11.82
CA ARG A 118 11.11 16.03 10.42
C ARG A 118 10.22 16.75 9.41
N ASP A 119 8.91 16.70 9.62
CA ASP A 119 7.93 17.04 8.58
C ASP A 119 7.29 18.44 8.77
N VAL A 120 7.74 19.22 9.77
CA VAL A 120 7.35 20.61 10.08
C VAL A 120 5.94 20.98 9.60
N PHE A 121 4.93 20.58 10.36
CA PHE A 121 3.53 20.79 9.98
C PHE A 121 2.88 21.94 10.77
N ALA A 122 2.12 22.79 10.08
CA ALA A 122 1.51 23.98 10.69
C ALA A 122 0.35 23.69 11.68
N HIS A 123 -0.23 22.48 11.67
CA HIS A 123 -1.50 22.18 12.34
C HIS A 123 -1.40 21.01 13.32
N SER A 124 -0.60 21.14 14.38
CA SER A 124 -0.46 20.21 15.53
C SER A 124 -0.78 18.73 15.21
N PRO A 125 -0.10 18.10 14.24
CA PRO A 125 -0.41 16.74 13.83
C PRO A 125 0.10 15.73 14.86
N THR A 126 -0.40 14.50 14.76
CA THR A 126 0.09 13.38 15.57
C THR A 126 1.03 12.52 14.71
N GLY A 127 2.23 12.27 15.22
CA GLY A 127 3.13 11.25 14.66
C GLY A 127 2.61 9.84 14.92
N ILE A 128 2.56 9.04 13.87
CA ILE A 128 2.09 7.66 13.91
C ILE A 128 3.08 6.74 13.21
N TYR A 129 3.02 5.45 13.55
CA TYR A 129 3.82 4.42 12.91
C TYR A 129 3.13 3.90 11.64
N ILE A 130 3.89 3.75 10.55
CA ILE A 130 3.44 3.09 9.30
C ILE A 130 3.30 1.59 9.56
N VAL A 131 4.37 0.94 10.03
CA VAL A 131 4.37 -0.42 10.57
C VAL A 131 4.16 -0.33 12.09
N PRO A 132 3.10 -0.93 12.65
CA PRO A 132 2.77 -0.77 14.07
C PRO A 132 3.94 -1.16 14.97
N PHE A 133 4.21 -0.33 15.98
CA PHE A 133 5.26 -0.58 16.97
C PHE A 133 5.21 -2.00 17.57
N SER A 134 4.00 -2.56 17.75
CA SER A 134 3.78 -3.91 18.27
C SER A 134 4.35 -5.05 17.42
N LYS A 135 4.73 -4.79 16.16
CA LYS A 135 5.33 -5.78 15.27
C LYS A 135 6.84 -5.99 15.51
N GLY A 136 7.51 -5.02 16.11
CA GLY A 136 8.93 -5.10 16.48
C GLY A 136 9.92 -5.01 15.30
N ASP A 137 11.21 -5.00 15.63
CA ASP A 137 12.30 -4.74 14.67
C ASP A 137 12.45 -5.85 13.62
N ALA A 138 12.14 -7.09 13.99
CA ALA A 138 12.18 -8.24 13.09
C ALA A 138 11.27 -8.04 11.86
N TRP A 139 10.14 -7.36 12.05
CA TRP A 139 9.20 -7.07 10.96
C TRP A 139 9.80 -6.12 9.91
N ILE A 140 10.47 -5.07 10.37
CA ILE A 140 11.12 -4.11 9.48
C ILE A 140 12.23 -4.78 8.68
N LYS A 141 13.07 -5.60 9.33
CA LYS A 141 14.13 -6.36 8.66
C LYS A 141 13.57 -7.28 7.58
N HIS A 142 12.49 -8.00 7.87
CA HIS A 142 11.87 -8.88 6.90
C HIS A 142 11.28 -8.12 5.71
N ILE A 143 10.67 -6.94 5.93
CA ILE A 143 10.21 -6.08 4.83
C ILE A 143 11.40 -5.67 3.95
N VAL A 144 12.52 -5.25 4.55
CA VAL A 144 13.71 -4.83 3.82
C VAL A 144 14.33 -6.00 3.04
N GLU A 145 14.46 -7.17 3.65
CA GLU A 145 15.01 -8.39 3.02
C GLU A 145 14.11 -8.92 1.90
N SER A 146 12.80 -8.73 2.02
CA SER A 146 11.85 -9.15 1.01
C SER A 146 11.79 -8.21 -0.17
N ARG A 147 12.26 -6.95 -0.07
CA ARG A 147 12.23 -6.02 -1.20
C ARG A 147 13.15 -6.47 -2.32
N ILE A 148 12.68 -6.28 -3.56
CA ILE A 148 13.54 -6.33 -4.73
C ILE A 148 14.55 -5.19 -4.58
N PRO A 149 15.87 -5.43 -4.76
CA PRO A 149 16.85 -4.36 -4.73
C PRO A 149 16.59 -3.37 -5.87
N GLU A 150 15.83 -2.31 -5.60
CA GLU A 150 15.72 -1.17 -6.51
C GLU A 150 17.03 -0.37 -6.45
N GLU A 151 17.56 0.03 -7.60
CA GLU A 151 18.81 0.80 -7.70
C GLU A 151 18.73 2.20 -7.05
N ARG A 152 17.52 2.64 -6.63
CA ARG A 152 17.26 4.04 -6.26
C ARG A 152 17.12 4.32 -4.77
N GLU A 153 16.87 3.33 -3.92
CA GLU A 153 16.67 3.57 -2.48
C GLU A 153 17.42 2.54 -1.62
N ASP A 154 18.54 2.96 -1.03
CA ASP A 154 19.28 2.15 -0.06
C ASP A 154 18.57 2.17 1.30
N VAL A 155 17.77 1.14 1.55
CA VAL A 155 17.07 0.89 2.82
C VAL A 155 17.79 -0.13 3.71
N SER A 156 19.05 -0.50 3.40
CA SER A 156 19.80 -1.52 4.15
C SER A 156 20.02 -1.17 5.63
N ASN A 157 19.99 0.12 5.96
CA ASN A 157 20.13 0.62 7.33
C ASN A 157 18.79 0.75 8.08
N LEU A 158 17.65 0.42 7.46
CA LEU A 158 16.33 0.45 8.09
C LEU A 158 16.14 -0.85 8.90
N THR A 159 16.62 -0.87 10.14
CA THR A 159 16.65 -2.09 10.98
C THR A 159 15.79 -2.02 12.23
N SER A 160 15.13 -0.88 12.48
CA SER A 160 14.42 -0.58 13.73
C SER A 160 12.98 -0.15 13.47
N ILE A 161 12.05 -0.65 14.29
CA ILE A 161 10.63 -0.23 14.28
C ILE A 161 10.46 1.24 14.69
N ASN A 162 11.43 1.78 15.44
CA ASN A 162 11.50 3.18 15.87
C ASN A 162 12.28 4.07 14.88
N ASP A 163 12.69 3.55 13.73
CA ASP A 163 13.30 4.39 12.71
C ASP A 163 12.34 5.49 12.29
N ILE A 164 12.81 6.74 12.24
CA ILE A 164 12.00 7.91 11.89
C ILE A 164 11.29 7.75 10.54
N ARG A 165 11.86 6.99 9.60
CA ARG A 165 11.28 6.68 8.29
C ARG A 165 10.03 5.79 8.39
N ASN A 166 9.87 5.05 9.47
CA ASN A 166 8.62 4.32 9.80
C ASN A 166 7.54 5.24 10.39
N GLY A 167 7.75 6.56 10.39
CA GLY A 167 6.83 7.56 10.92
C GLY A 167 6.16 8.42 9.86
N MET A 168 4.90 8.74 10.07
CA MET A 168 4.17 9.77 9.31
C MET A 168 3.39 10.70 10.23
N LEU A 169 3.20 11.95 9.82
CA LEU A 169 2.28 12.88 10.46
C LEU A 169 0.87 12.73 9.90
N VAL A 170 -0.11 12.64 10.80
CA VAL A 170 -1.53 12.60 10.43
C VAL A 170 -2.32 13.63 11.20
N ALA A 171 -3.42 14.09 10.59
CA ALA A 171 -4.40 14.91 11.27
C ALA A 171 -4.98 14.15 12.48
N ASN A 172 -5.24 14.87 13.56
CA ASN A 172 -5.63 14.27 14.85
C ASN A 172 -6.93 13.44 14.77
N ASN A 173 -7.83 13.77 13.83
CA ASN A 173 -9.06 13.00 13.57
C ASN A 173 -8.80 11.67 12.82
N LEU A 174 -7.68 11.53 12.12
CA LEU A 174 -7.31 10.32 11.39
C LEU A 174 -6.55 9.32 12.26
N HIS A 175 -5.84 9.79 13.28
CA HIS A 175 -5.03 8.93 14.16
C HIS A 175 -5.84 7.75 14.76
N PRO A 176 -7.04 7.94 15.34
CA PRO A 176 -7.83 6.83 15.87
C PRO A 176 -8.31 5.85 14.79
N LEU A 177 -8.49 6.31 13.55
CA LEU A 177 -8.94 5.47 12.44
C LEU A 177 -7.80 4.57 11.95
N ILE A 178 -6.60 5.13 11.87
CA ILE A 178 -5.39 4.41 11.42
C ILE A 178 -4.85 3.49 12.52
N GLU A 179 -4.98 3.87 13.80
CA GLU A 179 -4.54 3.03 14.93
C GLU A 179 -5.47 1.82 15.14
N LYS A 180 -6.78 1.99 14.92
CA LYS A 180 -7.76 0.92 15.14
C LYS A 180 -7.76 -0.20 14.11
N ARG A 181 -7.05 -0.07 12.97
CA ARG A 181 -6.97 -1.00 11.81
C ARG A 181 -7.94 -2.19 11.87
N LYS A 182 -9.25 -1.92 11.82
CA LYS A 182 -10.31 -2.94 11.76
C LYS A 182 -10.44 -3.59 10.37
N TRP A 183 -9.46 -3.37 9.51
CA TRP A 183 -9.45 -3.81 8.11
C TRP A 183 -8.55 -5.04 7.89
N LEU A 184 -8.06 -5.64 8.98
CA LEU A 184 -7.26 -6.88 9.03
C LEU A 184 -7.90 -7.88 10.01
N SER A 185 -9.23 -7.89 10.09
CA SER A 185 -10.03 -8.82 10.91
C SER A 185 -11.19 -9.39 10.13
#